data_AF-A0A7W6BLH4-F1
#
_entry.id   AF-A0A7W6BLH4-F1
#
_cell.length_a   1.000
_cell.length_b   1.000
_cell.length_c   1.000
_cell.angle_alpha   90.00
_cell.angle_beta   90.00
_cell.angle_gamma   90.00
#
_symmetry.space_group_name_H-M   'P 1'
#
loop_
_entity.id
_entity.type
_entity.pdbx_description
1 polymer ?
#
loop_
_entity_poly.entity_id
_entity_poly.type
_entity_poly.pdbx_seq_one_letter_code
_entity_poly.pdbx_strand_id
1 'polypeptide(L)'
;MRFKRLVSTALLGLACAPAIAQDMSSGPAHTAGPPAAQDTIFWYPAPSRCTYFTPEGRAAFRFDDPQTWRFAFLVMRETKAETPVERGYVMVDGVLRELEKVRSGADAAQANVTVWRSAGEPRVNVNMTVRETGRSAETVDLAGTRTLIRGDGRREIAVEGNCTG
;
A
#
# COMPACT_ATOMS: atom_id res chain seq x y z
N MET A 1 -38.19 -18.14 -76.43
CA MET A 1 -38.55 -19.47 -75.87
C MET A 1 -38.73 -19.30 -74.37
N ARG A 2 -39.99 -19.23 -73.89
CA ARG A 2 -40.70 -20.26 -73.08
C ARG A 2 -40.07 -20.58 -71.70
N PHE A 3 -40.75 -20.04 -70.67
CA PHE A 3 -41.07 -20.58 -69.34
C PHE A 3 -40.12 -21.59 -68.65
N LYS A 4 -39.73 -21.27 -67.41
CA LYS A 4 -40.08 -22.10 -66.24
C LYS A 4 -39.96 -21.31 -64.92
N ARG A 5 -41.07 -21.27 -64.18
CA ARG A 5 -41.14 -20.92 -62.75
C ARG A 5 -40.51 -22.06 -61.94
N LEU A 6 -39.86 -21.72 -60.83
CA LEU A 6 -39.84 -22.54 -59.63
C LEU A 6 -39.72 -21.62 -58.41
N VAL A 7 -40.76 -21.70 -57.59
CA VAL A 7 -40.89 -21.14 -56.25
C VAL A 7 -40.10 -22.07 -55.31
N SER A 8 -39.30 -21.51 -54.40
CA SER A 8 -38.98 -22.16 -53.13
C SER A 8 -38.68 -21.12 -52.07
N THR A 9 -39.68 -20.96 -51.20
CA THR A 9 -39.64 -20.25 -49.93
C THR A 9 -38.73 -21.01 -48.96
N ALA A 10 -37.77 -20.33 -48.34
CA ALA A 10 -37.18 -20.80 -47.08
C ALA A 10 -36.80 -19.59 -46.22
N LEU A 11 -37.68 -19.28 -45.27
CA LEU A 11 -37.36 -18.50 -44.09
C LEU A 11 -36.34 -19.27 -43.23
N LEU A 12 -35.23 -18.63 -42.89
CA LEU A 12 -34.39 -18.91 -41.72
C LEU A 12 -33.82 -17.53 -41.34
N GLY A 13 -34.32 -16.84 -40.33
CA GLY A 13 -34.25 -17.26 -38.93
C GLY A 13 -33.05 -16.54 -38.32
N LEU A 14 -33.25 -15.29 -37.90
CA LEU A 14 -32.32 -14.52 -37.07
C LEU A 14 -32.00 -15.34 -35.81
N ALA A 15 -30.74 -15.70 -35.60
CA ALA A 15 -30.24 -16.16 -34.31
C ALA A 15 -29.35 -15.04 -33.71
N CYS A 16 -29.95 -14.26 -32.81
CA CYS A 16 -29.23 -13.39 -31.88
C CYS A 16 -28.36 -14.26 -30.98
N ALA A 17 -27.04 -14.07 -31.01
CA ALA A 17 -26.15 -14.59 -29.99
C ALA A 17 -26.22 -13.68 -28.74
N PRO A 18 -26.41 -14.21 -27.51
CA PRO A 18 -26.28 -13.41 -26.31
C PRO A 18 -24.80 -13.16 -26.02
N ALA A 19 -24.45 -11.88 -25.86
CA ALA A 19 -23.18 -11.46 -25.29
C ALA A 19 -23.10 -11.95 -23.84
N ILE A 20 -22.14 -12.83 -23.55
CA ILE A 20 -21.82 -13.22 -22.18
C ILE A 20 -21.08 -12.03 -21.57
N ALA A 21 -21.84 -11.13 -20.94
CA ALA A 21 -21.30 -10.11 -20.06
C ALA A 21 -20.58 -10.83 -18.92
N GLN A 22 -19.25 -10.73 -18.89
CA GLN A 22 -18.48 -11.13 -17.74
C GLN A 22 -18.83 -10.15 -16.62
N ASP A 23 -19.58 -10.64 -15.63
CA ASP A 23 -19.78 -9.96 -14.36
C ASP A 23 -18.40 -9.67 -13.77
N MET A 24 -17.97 -8.42 -13.92
CA MET A 24 -16.91 -7.86 -13.12
C MET A 24 -17.44 -7.81 -11.69
N SER A 25 -17.25 -8.92 -10.98
CA SER A 25 -17.43 -9.00 -9.53
C SER A 25 -16.47 -7.99 -8.90
N SER A 26 -16.97 -6.78 -8.73
CA SER A 26 -16.40 -5.73 -7.90
C SER A 26 -16.51 -6.25 -6.48
N GLY A 27 -15.46 -6.96 -6.04
CA GLY A 27 -15.31 -7.33 -4.64
C GLY A 27 -15.48 -6.09 -3.76
N PRO A 28 -16.04 -6.23 -2.55
CA PRO A 28 -16.31 -5.09 -1.68
C PRO A 28 -15.03 -4.29 -1.51
N ALA A 29 -15.08 -3.00 -1.87
CA ALA A 29 -14.00 -2.07 -1.60
C ALA A 29 -13.79 -2.04 -0.09
N HIS A 30 -12.67 -2.61 0.38
CA HIS A 30 -12.28 -2.51 1.78
C HIS A 30 -12.15 -1.02 2.12
N THR A 31 -13.09 -0.51 2.90
CA THR A 31 -13.06 0.87 3.39
C THR A 31 -11.80 1.03 4.24
N ALA A 32 -10.88 1.89 3.79
CA ALA A 32 -9.69 2.26 4.54
C ALA A 32 -10.11 3.05 5.78
N GLY A 33 -10.41 2.33 6.88
CA GLY A 33 -10.65 2.93 8.19
C GLY A 33 -9.34 3.33 8.87
N PRO A 34 -9.39 4.21 9.89
CA PRO A 34 -8.24 4.50 10.73
C PRO A 34 -7.67 3.19 11.30
N PRO A 35 -6.34 2.99 11.32
CA PRO A 35 -5.77 1.79 11.92
C PRO A 35 -6.11 1.73 13.41
N ALA A 36 -6.40 0.53 13.91
CA ALA A 36 -6.65 0.34 15.32
C ALA A 36 -5.38 0.70 16.13
N ALA A 37 -5.54 1.12 17.39
CA ALA A 37 -4.41 1.51 18.23
C ALA A 37 -3.31 0.43 18.31
N GLN A 38 -3.71 -0.85 18.22
CA GLN A 38 -2.84 -2.03 18.17
C GLN A 38 -2.01 -2.20 16.88
N ASP A 39 -2.26 -1.38 15.85
CA ASP A 39 -1.56 -1.38 14.55
C ASP A 39 -0.54 -0.24 14.42
N THR A 40 -0.27 0.44 15.53
CA THR A 40 0.75 1.49 15.63
C THR A 40 1.90 1.04 16.51
N ILE A 41 3.11 1.46 16.15
CA ILE A 41 4.32 1.21 16.91
C ILE A 41 4.45 2.31 17.94
N PHE A 42 4.50 1.95 19.22
CA PHE A 42 4.94 2.84 20.27
C PHE A 42 6.45 2.68 20.48
N TRP A 43 7.23 3.72 20.17
CA TRP A 43 8.69 3.70 20.33
C TRP A 43 9.22 5.10 20.60
N TYR A 44 9.66 5.36 21.84
CA TYR A 44 10.24 6.64 22.22
C TYR A 44 11.60 6.48 22.93
N PRO A 45 12.64 7.22 22.51
CA PRO A 45 12.81 7.84 21.20
C PRO A 45 13.07 6.75 20.13
N ALA A 46 12.60 6.97 18.90
CA ALA A 46 12.90 6.09 17.77
C ALA A 46 14.04 6.70 16.91
N PRO A 47 15.23 6.06 16.82
CA PRO A 47 16.33 6.52 15.97
C PRO A 47 16.08 6.14 14.49
N SER A 48 15.01 6.66 13.90
CA SER A 48 14.55 6.31 12.56
C SER A 48 15.09 7.25 11.48
N ARG A 49 15.38 6.68 10.30
CA ARG A 49 15.66 7.41 9.05
C ARG A 49 14.40 8.00 8.43
N CYS A 50 13.27 7.32 8.59
CA CYS A 50 11.96 7.82 8.22
C CYS A 50 10.90 7.41 9.23
N THR A 51 10.00 8.33 9.55
CA THR A 51 8.80 8.09 10.37
C THR A 51 7.56 8.25 9.52
N TYR A 52 6.57 7.38 9.70
CA TYR A 52 5.26 7.51 9.09
C TYR A 52 4.19 7.31 10.14
N PHE A 53 3.25 8.24 10.17
CA PHE A 53 2.07 8.29 11.02
C PHE A 53 0.84 8.07 10.16
N THR A 54 -0.31 7.81 10.81
CA THR A 54 -1.58 8.12 10.15
C THR A 54 -1.82 9.62 10.18
N PRO A 55 -2.75 10.15 9.37
CA PRO A 55 -3.12 11.56 9.46
C PRO A 55 -3.50 11.99 10.89
N GLU A 56 -4.25 11.15 11.63
CA GLU A 56 -4.64 11.43 13.01
C GLU A 56 -3.44 11.39 13.96
N GLY A 57 -2.57 10.37 13.81
CA GLY A 57 -1.34 10.26 14.59
C GLY A 57 -0.40 11.43 14.35
N ARG A 58 -0.32 11.92 13.11
CA ARG A 58 0.47 13.08 12.74
C ARG A 58 -0.07 14.36 13.38
N ALA A 59 -1.38 14.57 13.34
CA ALA A 59 -2.02 15.73 13.97
C ALA A 59 -1.84 15.74 15.50
N ALA A 60 -1.85 14.55 16.12
CA ALA A 60 -1.62 14.38 17.56
C ALA A 60 -0.15 14.44 17.97
N PHE A 61 0.81 14.24 17.05
CA PHE A 61 2.22 14.13 17.37
C PHE A 61 2.78 15.38 18.04
N ARG A 62 3.49 15.18 19.15
CA ARG A 62 4.24 16.21 19.89
C ARG A 62 5.62 15.63 20.23
N PHE A 63 6.67 16.35 19.84
CA PHE A 63 8.03 15.85 19.98
C PHE A 63 8.42 15.59 21.45
N ASP A 64 7.95 16.45 22.34
CA ASP A 64 8.19 16.46 23.78
C ASP A 64 7.23 15.57 24.58
N ASP A 65 6.24 14.92 23.95
CA ASP A 65 5.33 13.98 24.60
C ASP A 65 5.52 12.56 24.05
N PRO A 66 6.17 11.65 24.83
CA PRO A 66 6.36 10.26 24.47
C PRO A 66 5.08 9.53 24.08
N GLN A 67 3.92 9.89 24.66
CA GLN A 67 2.65 9.20 24.39
C GLN A 67 2.16 9.36 22.96
N THR A 68 2.64 10.40 22.28
CA THR A 68 2.26 10.72 20.91
C THR A 68 3.17 10.06 19.85
N TRP A 69 4.24 9.37 20.27
CA TRP A 69 5.16 8.65 19.39
C TRP A 69 4.57 7.31 18.94
N ARG A 70 3.52 7.40 18.10
CA ARG A 70 2.76 6.28 17.56
C ARG A 70 2.87 6.23 16.04
N PHE A 71 3.63 5.28 15.53
CA PHE A 71 3.96 5.21 14.12
C PHE A 71 3.14 4.15 13.39
N ALA A 72 2.65 4.47 12.20
CA ALA A 72 2.13 3.50 11.27
C ALA A 72 3.26 2.67 10.63
N PHE A 73 4.43 3.26 10.42
CA PHE A 73 5.59 2.58 9.87
C PHE A 73 6.87 3.32 10.26
N LEU A 74 7.95 2.59 10.48
CA LEU A 74 9.28 3.16 10.72
C LEU A 74 10.27 2.58 9.73
N VAL A 75 11.21 3.39 9.27
CA VAL A 75 12.42 2.93 8.60
C VAL A 75 13.61 3.32 9.44
N MET A 76 14.41 2.34 9.84
CA MET A 76 15.70 2.57 10.47
C MET A 76 16.82 2.28 9.48
N ARG A 77 17.94 2.97 9.64
CA ARG A 77 19.16 2.73 8.87
C ARG A 77 20.28 2.43 9.86
N GLU A 78 20.94 1.29 9.69
CA GLU A 78 22.11 0.98 10.51
C GLU A 78 23.28 1.91 10.12
N THR A 79 23.75 2.73 11.07
CA THR A 79 24.79 3.74 10.80
C THR A 79 26.20 3.25 11.04
N LYS A 80 26.38 2.06 11.64
CA LYS A 80 27.70 1.50 12.00
C LYS A 80 28.24 0.46 11.03
N ALA A 81 27.41 0.02 10.07
CA ALA A 81 27.81 -0.97 9.07
C ALA A 81 28.56 -0.30 7.91
N GLU A 82 29.52 -1.01 7.33
CA GLU A 82 30.25 -0.59 6.11
C GLU A 82 29.29 -0.34 4.94
N THR A 83 28.20 -1.11 4.89
CA THR A 83 27.07 -0.88 3.98
C THR A 83 25.79 -0.70 4.80
N PRO A 84 25.36 0.55 5.06
CA PRO A 84 24.13 0.83 5.80
C PRO A 84 22.90 0.16 5.16
N VAL A 85 22.29 -0.79 5.87
CA VAL A 85 21.05 -1.43 5.42
C VAL A 85 19.86 -0.77 6.09
N GLU A 86 18.80 -0.58 5.32
CA GLU A 86 17.52 -0.11 5.85
C GLU A 86 16.61 -1.27 6.26
N ARG A 87 15.98 -1.12 7.42
CA ARG A 87 14.97 -2.03 7.96
C ARG A 87 13.66 -1.28 8.19
N GLY A 88 12.58 -1.87 7.69
CA GLY A 88 11.22 -1.40 7.92
C GLY A 88 10.64 -2.04 9.17
N TYR A 89 9.79 -1.33 9.90
CA TYR A 89 9.09 -1.86 11.06
C TYR A 89 7.61 -1.56 10.97
N VAL A 90 6.79 -2.55 11.30
CA VAL A 90 5.32 -2.44 11.33
C VAL A 90 4.77 -3.21 12.52
N MET A 91 3.72 -2.69 13.15
CA MET A 91 2.95 -3.43 14.13
C MET A 91 1.83 -4.22 13.41
N VAL A 92 1.74 -5.52 13.65
CA VAL A 92 0.68 -6.38 13.11
C VAL A 92 0.13 -7.22 14.24
N ASP A 93 -1.15 -7.04 14.55
CA ASP A 93 -1.85 -7.74 15.65
C ASP A 93 -1.09 -7.65 16.98
N GLY A 94 -0.58 -6.46 17.31
CA GLY A 94 0.20 -6.22 18.53
C GLY A 94 1.62 -6.81 18.52
N VAL A 95 2.09 -7.38 17.41
CA VAL A 95 3.45 -7.89 17.26
C VAL A 95 4.26 -6.99 16.34
N LEU A 96 5.39 -6.49 16.83
CA LEU A 96 6.35 -5.73 16.04
C LEU A 96 7.06 -6.66 15.05
N ARG A 97 7.00 -6.33 13.76
CA ARG A 97 7.66 -7.07 12.68
C ARG A 97 8.74 -6.20 12.06
N GLU A 98 9.95 -6.73 12.03
CA GLU A 98 11.02 -6.22 11.20
C GLU A 98 10.85 -6.72 9.76
N LEU A 99 11.10 -5.83 8.80
CA LEU A 99 10.95 -6.07 7.38
C LEU A 99 12.23 -5.69 6.64
N GLU A 100 12.58 -6.50 5.67
CA GLU A 100 13.65 -6.23 4.72
C GLU A 100 13.10 -5.50 3.49
N LYS A 101 13.88 -4.57 2.96
CA LYS A 101 13.56 -3.93 1.68
C LYS A 101 13.77 -4.93 0.54
N VAL A 102 12.71 -5.22 -0.19
CA VAL A 102 12.75 -6.13 -1.35
C VAL A 102 13.09 -5.36 -2.63
N ARG A 103 12.43 -4.21 -2.84
CA ARG A 103 12.67 -3.33 -3.98
C ARG A 103 12.13 -1.93 -3.71
N SER A 104 12.68 -0.95 -4.40
CA SER A 104 12.21 0.43 -4.41
C SER A 104 12.32 1.01 -5.81
N GLY A 105 11.40 1.88 -6.20
CA GLY A 105 11.41 2.56 -7.50
C GLY A 105 10.24 3.51 -7.66
N ALA A 106 10.32 4.41 -8.63
CA ALA A 106 9.19 5.27 -8.98
C ALA A 106 8.11 4.50 -9.75
N ASP A 107 6.85 4.79 -9.49
CA ASP A 107 5.75 4.35 -10.34
C ASP A 107 5.54 5.29 -11.55
N ALA A 108 4.59 4.95 -12.43
CA ALA A 108 4.27 5.75 -13.61
C ALA A 108 3.87 7.19 -13.28
N ALA A 109 3.37 7.43 -12.08
CA ALA A 109 2.96 8.73 -11.61
C ALA A 109 4.06 9.42 -10.77
N GLN A 110 5.29 8.91 -10.76
CA GLN A 110 6.43 9.45 -10.00
C GLN A 110 6.29 9.37 -8.46
N ALA A 111 5.42 8.52 -7.92
CA ALA A 111 5.46 8.19 -6.50
C ALA A 111 6.58 7.16 -6.23
N ASN A 112 7.28 7.28 -5.11
CA ASN A 112 8.22 6.25 -4.68
C ASN A 112 7.43 5.06 -4.11
N VAL A 113 7.58 3.90 -4.75
CA VAL A 113 7.01 2.63 -4.31
C VAL A 113 8.12 1.77 -3.73
N THR A 114 8.01 1.42 -2.45
CA THR A 114 8.93 0.51 -1.78
C THR A 114 8.18 -0.70 -1.23
N VAL A 115 8.67 -1.89 -1.57
CA VAL A 115 8.14 -3.17 -1.08
C VAL A 115 9.05 -3.70 0.03
N TRP A 116 8.44 -3.99 1.17
CA TRP A 116 9.09 -4.54 2.36
C TRP A 116 8.50 -5.92 2.68
N ARG A 117 9.31 -6.82 3.26
CA ARG A 117 8.89 -8.18 3.59
C ARG A 117 9.45 -8.64 4.92
N SER A 118 8.63 -9.25 5.76
CA SER A 118 9.09 -9.87 7.01
C SER A 118 9.84 -11.17 6.75
N ALA A 119 10.80 -11.48 7.61
CA ALA A 119 11.29 -12.83 7.76
C ALA A 119 10.26 -13.69 8.53
N GLY A 120 10.29 -15.01 8.30
CA GLY A 120 9.44 -15.98 9.01
C GLY A 120 7.97 -15.99 8.60
N GLU A 121 7.22 -16.91 9.22
CA GLU A 121 5.79 -17.11 8.98
C GLU A 121 4.93 -16.66 10.18
N PRO A 122 3.69 -16.17 9.96
CA PRO A 122 3.11 -15.87 8.65
C PRO A 122 3.77 -14.67 7.99
N ARG A 123 4.08 -14.79 6.71
CA ARG A 123 4.73 -13.73 5.96
C ARG A 123 3.86 -12.48 5.86
N VAL A 124 4.48 -11.34 6.11
CA VAL A 124 3.89 -10.01 5.95
C VAL A 124 4.64 -9.27 4.84
N ASN A 125 3.90 -8.67 3.92
CA ASN A 125 4.46 -7.70 2.97
C ASN A 125 3.85 -6.33 3.25
N VAL A 126 4.67 -5.28 3.14
CA VAL A 126 4.23 -3.89 3.22
C VAL A 126 4.65 -3.16 1.96
N ASN A 127 3.69 -2.58 1.26
CA ASN A 127 3.96 -1.67 0.15
C ASN A 127 3.75 -0.24 0.62
N MET A 128 4.79 0.57 0.55
CA MET A 128 4.74 2.01 0.77
C MET A 128 4.71 2.69 -0.59
N THR A 129 3.71 3.53 -0.84
CA THR A 129 3.63 4.40 -2.02
C THR A 129 3.55 5.82 -1.53
N VAL A 130 4.61 6.61 -1.71
CA VAL A 130 4.73 7.94 -1.11
C VAL A 130 5.23 8.99 -2.10
N ARG A 131 4.83 10.24 -1.90
CA ARG A 131 5.27 11.41 -2.66
C ARG A 131 5.85 12.45 -1.73
N GLU A 132 6.82 13.19 -2.25
CA GLU A 132 7.30 14.40 -1.59
C GLU A 132 6.22 15.47 -1.60
N THR A 133 5.99 16.05 -0.43
CA THR A 133 5.01 17.13 -0.21
C THR A 133 5.67 18.41 0.26
N GLY A 134 6.89 18.30 0.78
CA GLY A 134 7.70 19.42 1.26
C GLY A 134 9.13 18.98 1.50
N ARG A 135 10.03 19.96 1.54
CA ARG A 135 11.45 19.74 1.81
C ARG A 135 12.02 20.92 2.58
N SER A 136 12.79 20.59 3.60
CA SER A 136 13.66 21.51 4.33
C SER A 136 15.13 21.12 4.10
N ALA A 137 16.05 21.83 4.77
CA ALA A 137 17.47 21.48 4.72
C ALA A 137 17.77 20.10 5.36
N GLU A 138 16.95 19.68 6.33
CA GLU A 138 17.21 18.50 7.16
C GLU A 138 16.20 17.37 6.92
N THR A 139 15.02 17.70 6.39
CA THR A 139 13.90 16.76 6.27
C THR A 139 13.22 16.82 4.91
N VAL A 140 12.69 15.68 4.49
CA VAL A 140 11.75 15.57 3.37
C VAL A 140 10.41 15.10 3.92
N ASP A 141 9.36 15.87 3.68
CA ASP A 141 7.99 15.54 4.08
C ASP A 141 7.31 14.70 3.00
N LEU A 142 6.64 13.64 3.42
CA LEU A 142 6.07 12.61 2.57
C LEU A 142 4.59 12.37 2.91
N ALA A 143 3.78 12.12 1.88
CA ALA A 143 2.42 11.64 2.05
C ALA A 143 2.11 10.52 1.05
N GLY A 144 1.23 9.60 1.44
CA GLY A 144 0.80 8.52 0.56
C GLY A 144 0.08 7.41 1.30
N THR A 145 0.36 6.16 0.93
CA THR A 145 -0.34 4.98 1.45
C THR A 145 0.61 3.88 1.92
N ARG A 146 0.22 3.18 2.98
CA ARG A 146 0.81 1.91 3.44
C ARG A 146 -0.19 0.79 3.20
N THR A 147 0.15 -0.16 2.33
CA THR A 147 -0.61 -1.41 2.16
C THR A 147 0.07 -2.55 2.91
N LEU A 148 -0.62 -3.15 3.87
CA LEU A 148 -0.25 -4.38 4.56
C LEU A 148 -0.91 -5.57 3.86
N ILE A 149 -0.14 -6.61 3.55
CA ILE A 149 -0.61 -7.85 2.92
C ILE A 149 -0.15 -9.05 3.76
N ARG A 150 -1.10 -9.91 4.16
CA ARG A 150 -0.84 -11.13 4.94
C ARG A 150 -1.89 -12.19 4.60
N GLY A 151 -1.44 -13.37 4.14
CA GLY A 151 -2.36 -14.37 3.57
C GLY A 151 -3.18 -13.74 2.45
N ASP A 152 -4.49 -13.97 2.48
CA ASP A 152 -5.44 -13.34 1.54
C ASP A 152 -5.90 -11.94 1.97
N GLY A 153 -5.46 -11.50 3.17
CA GLY A 153 -5.82 -10.20 3.72
C GLY A 153 -4.99 -9.07 3.12
N ARG A 154 -5.66 -7.99 2.74
CA ARG A 154 -5.06 -6.71 2.35
C ARG A 154 -5.69 -5.57 3.13
N ARG A 155 -4.86 -4.69 3.67
CA ARG A 155 -5.30 -3.47 4.35
C ARG A 155 -4.46 -2.29 3.91
N GLU A 156 -5.11 -1.25 3.45
CA GLU A 156 -4.48 -0.01 3.02
C GLU A 156 -4.89 1.13 3.95
N ILE A 157 -3.93 1.97 4.33
CA ILE A 157 -4.18 3.18 5.10
C ILE A 157 -3.39 4.35 4.50
N ALA A 158 -3.91 5.56 4.69
CA ALA A 158 -3.17 6.78 4.44
C ALA A 158 -2.03 6.94 5.46
N VAL A 159 -0.91 7.52 5.01
CA VAL A 159 0.23 7.83 5.86
C VAL A 159 0.82 9.19 5.52
N GLU A 160 1.32 9.85 6.56
CA GLU A 160 2.08 11.09 6.49
C GLU A 160 3.37 10.91 7.28
N GLY A 161 4.48 11.42 6.77
CA GLY A 161 5.76 11.12 7.36
C GLY A 161 6.85 12.09 6.97
N ASN A 162 8.02 11.88 7.54
CA ASN A 162 9.22 12.57 7.13
C ASN A 162 10.42 11.62 7.14
N CYS A 163 11.43 12.02 6.38
CA CYS A 163 12.69 11.31 6.24
C CYS A 163 13.84 12.31 6.48
N THR A 164 14.80 11.96 7.34
CA THR A 164 15.99 12.80 7.66
C THR A 164 17.19 12.40 6.82
N GLY A 165 17.87 13.35 6.16
CA GLY A 165 19.00 13.13 5.24
C GLY A 165 20.03 12.10 5.69
#